data_AF-A0A553US55-F1
#
_entry.id   AF-A0A553US55-F1
#
_cell.length_a   1.000
_cell.length_b   1.000
_cell.length_c   1.000
_cell.angle_alpha   90.00
_cell.angle_beta   90.00
_cell.angle_gamma   90.00
#
_symmetry.space_group_name_H-M   'P 1'
#
loop_
_entity.id
_entity.type
_entity.pdbx_description
1 polymer ?
#
loop_
_entity_poly.entity_id
_entity_poly.type
_entity_poly.pdbx_seq_one_letter_code
_entity_poly.pdbx_strand_id
1 'polypeptide(L)'
;MRATRRERAWTASRTLELIYMIVFVALFFVGYWQRPLDAWVYWSVAAAATMSGFWIWIRQYRALDELGKLKFMKSWMVAGMVTSTGLSALIGWTIFNAERSVSVPPSLSFMAAYGVLMLGLLAMALTNWILNRGTSERRLKGDRHAENS
;
A
#
# COMPACT_ATOMS: atom_id res chain seq x y z
N MET A 1 20.10 13.74 23.19
CA MET A 1 20.04 12.26 23.31
C MET A 1 20.42 11.67 21.96
N ARG A 2 21.36 10.71 21.89
CA ARG A 2 21.78 10.10 20.61
C ARG A 2 20.68 9.18 20.10
N ALA A 3 20.22 9.40 18.86
CA ALA A 3 19.24 8.52 18.22
C ALA A 3 19.76 7.08 18.20
N THR A 4 18.92 6.16 18.69
CA THR A 4 19.22 4.72 18.72
C THR A 4 19.44 4.22 17.28
N ARG A 5 20.23 3.14 17.11
CA ARG A 5 20.51 2.53 15.78
C ARG A 5 19.21 2.22 15.02
N ARG A 6 18.15 1.90 15.77
CA ARG A 6 16.80 1.60 15.27
C ARG A 6 16.06 2.83 14.75
N GLU A 7 16.12 3.96 15.47
CA GLU A 7 15.55 5.24 15.00
C GLU A 7 16.21 5.71 13.70
N ARG A 8 17.54 5.58 13.60
CA ARG A 8 18.25 5.91 12.35
C ARG A 8 17.84 5.01 11.19
N ALA A 9 17.69 3.70 11.43
CA ALA A 9 17.22 2.76 10.40
C ALA A 9 15.77 3.06 9.97
N TRP A 10 14.90 3.45 10.90
CA TRP A 10 13.53 3.85 10.64
C TRP A 10 13.45 5.13 9.80
N THR A 11 14.17 6.18 10.20
CA THR A 11 14.21 7.45 9.47
C THR A 11 14.79 7.26 8.07
N ALA A 12 15.87 6.51 7.92
CA ALA A 12 16.44 6.19 6.60
C ALA A 12 15.44 5.44 5.70
N SER A 13 14.67 4.50 6.26
CA SER A 13 13.66 3.76 5.51
C SER A 13 12.48 4.65 5.07
N ARG A 14 12.10 5.62 5.90
CA ARG A 14 11.09 6.65 5.57
C ARG A 14 11.56 7.59 4.47
N THR A 15 12.82 8.02 4.52
CA THR A 15 13.41 8.85 3.46
C THR A 15 13.47 8.10 2.14
N LEU A 16 13.87 6.82 2.15
CA LEU A 16 13.87 5.98 0.95
C LEU A 16 12.47 5.79 0.35
N GLU A 17 11.44 5.62 1.20
CA GLU A 17 10.05 5.55 0.75
C GLU A 17 9.60 6.84 0.05
N LEU A 18 9.92 8.00 0.61
CA LEU A 18 9.60 9.30 0.00
C LEU A 18 10.31 9.49 -1.34
N ILE A 19 11.61 9.16 -1.42
CA ILE A 19 12.37 9.22 -2.67
C ILE A 19 11.74 8.28 -3.70
N TYR A 20 11.42 7.04 -3.31
CA TYR A 20 10.76 6.08 -4.17
C TYR A 20 9.43 6.61 -4.70
N MET A 21 8.59 7.22 -3.85
CA MET A 21 7.32 7.82 -4.27
C MET A 21 7.53 8.94 -5.30
N ILE A 22 8.50 9.84 -5.07
CA ILE A 22 8.82 10.92 -6.00
C ILE A 22 9.28 10.35 -7.35
N VAL A 23 10.19 9.38 -7.35
CA VAL A 23 10.69 8.73 -8.57
C VAL A 23 9.57 8.00 -9.29
N PHE A 24 8.72 7.28 -8.56
CA PHE A 24 7.59 6.53 -9.14
C PHE A 24 6.58 7.46 -9.81
N VAL A 25 6.24 8.58 -9.16
CA VAL A 25 5.36 9.61 -9.73
C VAL A 25 6.00 10.24 -10.97
N ALA A 26 7.28 10.59 -10.91
CA ALA A 26 8.00 11.14 -12.06
C ALA A 26 8.01 10.16 -13.25
N LEU A 27 8.32 8.88 -13.01
CA LEU A 27 8.27 7.83 -14.03
C LEU A 27 6.87 7.65 -14.62
N PHE A 28 5.83 7.72 -13.78
CA PHE A 28 4.44 7.66 -14.23
C PHE A 28 4.12 8.82 -15.20
N PHE A 29 4.51 10.06 -14.86
CA PHE A 29 4.29 11.21 -15.73
C PHE A 29 5.13 11.15 -17.02
N VAL A 30 6.39 10.74 -16.93
CA VAL A 30 7.25 10.54 -18.12
C VAL A 30 6.63 9.49 -19.05
N GLY A 31 6.21 8.35 -18.51
CA GLY A 31 5.59 7.29 -19.30
C GLY A 31 4.19 7.63 -19.83
N TYR A 32 3.46 8.51 -19.14
CA TYR A 32 2.20 9.05 -19.63
C TYR A 32 2.43 10.01 -20.82
N TRP A 33 3.47 10.85 -20.74
CA TRP A 33 3.77 11.86 -21.77
C TRP A 33 4.48 11.28 -22.99
N GLN A 34 5.37 10.29 -22.82
CA GLN A 34 6.19 9.71 -23.90
C GLN A 34 5.51 8.55 -24.66
N ARG A 35 4.18 8.55 -24.78
CA ARG A 35 3.51 7.49 -25.54
C ARG A 35 3.81 7.63 -27.05
N PRO A 36 4.18 6.54 -27.76
CA PRO A 36 4.24 5.14 -27.31
C PRO A 36 5.63 4.71 -26.78
N LEU A 37 5.64 4.07 -25.60
CA LEU A 37 6.81 3.33 -25.07
C LEU A 37 6.76 1.87 -25.56
N ASP A 38 7.93 1.29 -25.84
CA ASP A 38 8.05 -0.16 -26.09
C ASP A 38 7.55 -0.97 -24.89
N ALA A 39 6.77 -2.02 -25.15
CA ALA A 39 6.16 -2.87 -24.14
C ALA A 39 7.21 -3.48 -23.20
N TRP A 40 8.36 -3.92 -23.72
CA TRP A 40 9.42 -4.50 -22.89
C TRP A 40 10.03 -3.48 -21.92
N VAL A 41 10.20 -2.24 -22.38
CA VAL A 41 10.69 -1.14 -21.54
C VAL A 41 9.67 -0.83 -20.45
N TYR A 42 8.40 -0.71 -20.80
CA TYR A 42 7.32 -0.47 -19.84
C TYR A 42 7.27 -1.55 -18.75
N TRP A 43 7.22 -2.82 -19.15
CA TRP A 43 7.13 -3.94 -18.19
C TRP A 43 8.37 -4.07 -17.32
N SER A 44 9.56 -3.81 -17.87
CA SER A 44 10.83 -3.85 -17.12
C SER A 44 10.88 -2.74 -16.07
N VAL A 45 10.47 -1.51 -16.43
CA VAL A 45 10.38 -0.38 -15.49
C VAL A 45 9.32 -0.65 -14.42
N ALA A 46 8.16 -1.17 -14.81
CA ALA A 46 7.09 -1.54 -13.87
C ALA A 46 7.56 -2.62 -12.88
N ALA A 47 8.19 -3.69 -13.36
CA ALA A 47 8.72 -4.76 -12.52
C ALA A 47 9.80 -4.23 -11.56
N ALA A 48 10.75 -3.44 -12.05
CA ALA A 48 11.80 -2.85 -11.22
C ALA A 48 11.22 -1.94 -10.13
N ALA A 49 10.22 -1.12 -10.47
CA ALA A 49 9.52 -0.28 -9.51
C ALA A 49 8.81 -1.13 -8.44
N THR A 50 8.03 -2.13 -8.84
CA THR A 50 7.35 -3.04 -7.92
C THR A 50 8.33 -3.76 -6.98
N MET A 51 9.43 -4.29 -7.51
CA MET A 51 10.46 -4.96 -6.70
C MET A 51 11.12 -4.00 -5.71
N SER A 52 11.40 -2.77 -6.12
CA SER A 52 11.98 -1.73 -5.26
C SER A 52 11.02 -1.36 -4.12
N GLY A 53 9.72 -1.21 -4.42
CA GLY A 53 8.68 -0.97 -3.43
C GLY A 53 8.59 -2.10 -2.40
N PHE A 54 8.55 -3.36 -2.86
CA PHE A 54 8.56 -4.52 -1.97
C PHE A 54 9.80 -4.57 -1.07
N TRP A 55 10.98 -4.27 -1.62
CA TRP A 55 12.20 -4.23 -0.83
C TRP A 55 12.13 -3.18 0.27
N ILE A 56 11.65 -1.96 -0.03
CA ILE A 56 11.48 -0.89 0.97
C ILE A 56 10.52 -1.34 2.07
N TRP A 57 9.38 -1.94 1.72
CA TRP A 57 8.42 -2.44 2.70
C TRP A 57 8.98 -3.55 3.59
N ILE A 58 9.79 -4.46 3.04
CA ILE A 58 10.48 -5.49 3.84
C ILE A 58 11.44 -4.84 4.85
N ARG A 59 12.17 -3.79 4.45
CA ARG A 59 13.06 -3.07 5.38
C ARG A 59 12.28 -2.37 6.48
N GLN A 60 11.15 -1.75 6.15
CA GLN A 60 10.26 -1.14 7.13
C GLN A 60 9.72 -2.18 8.12
N TYR A 61 9.24 -3.32 7.61
CA TYR A 61 8.73 -4.41 8.45
C TYR A 61 9.80 -4.93 9.43
N ARG A 62 11.05 -5.06 8.98
CA ARG A 62 12.17 -5.49 9.84
C ARG A 62 12.52 -4.47 10.93
N ALA A 63 12.26 -3.18 10.74
CA ALA A 63 12.52 -2.14 11.72
C ALA A 63 11.44 -2.03 12.82
N LEU A 64 10.26 -2.59 12.58
CA LEU A 64 9.15 -2.59 13.53
C LEU A 64 9.36 -3.58 14.69
N ASP A 65 8.73 -3.28 15.83
CA ASP A 65 8.64 -4.17 16.99
C ASP A 65 7.54 -5.21 16.74
N GLU A 66 7.38 -6.20 17.62
CA GLU A 66 6.39 -7.27 17.42
C GLU A 66 4.96 -6.71 17.30
N LEU A 67 4.59 -5.74 18.14
CA LEU A 67 3.30 -5.06 18.06
C LEU A 67 3.16 -4.24 16.77
N GLY A 68 4.19 -3.52 16.34
CA GLY A 68 4.21 -2.79 15.09
C GLY A 68 4.09 -3.71 13.87
N LYS A 69 4.79 -4.84 13.88
CA LYS A 69 4.69 -5.88 12.84
C LYS A 69 3.29 -6.44 12.72
N LEU A 70 2.65 -6.76 13.85
CA LEU A 70 1.26 -7.23 13.88
C LEU A 70 0.29 -6.20 13.31
N LYS A 71 0.44 -4.92 13.69
CA LYS A 71 -0.40 -3.84 13.13
C LYS A 71 -0.19 -3.67 11.64
N PHE A 72 1.07 -3.68 11.20
CA PHE A 72 1.43 -3.60 9.79
C PHE A 72 0.80 -4.74 9.00
N MET A 73 0.92 -5.98 9.47
CA MET A 73 0.30 -7.15 8.84
C MET A 73 -1.23 -7.04 8.79
N LYS A 74 -1.89 -6.59 9.87
CA LYS A 74 -3.33 -6.38 9.88
C LYS A 74 -3.76 -5.33 8.84
N SER A 75 -3.05 -4.20 8.77
CA SER A 75 -3.34 -3.17 7.77
C SER A 75 -3.15 -3.67 6.34
N TRP A 76 -2.11 -4.46 6.10
CA TRP A 76 -1.85 -5.11 4.81
C TRP A 76 -2.93 -6.13 4.43
N MET A 77 -3.37 -6.92 5.40
CA MET A 77 -4.43 -7.90 5.19
C MET A 77 -5.75 -7.22 4.79
N VAL A 78 -6.12 -6.14 5.49
CA VAL A 78 -7.33 -5.35 5.14
C VAL A 78 -7.20 -4.76 3.74
N ALA A 79 -6.03 -4.19 3.41
CA ALA A 79 -5.77 -3.66 2.06
C ALA A 79 -5.94 -4.74 1.00
N GLY A 80 -5.36 -5.92 1.23
CA GLY A 80 -5.46 -7.08 0.36
C GLY A 80 -6.90 -7.55 0.18
N MET A 81 -7.67 -7.66 1.26
CA MET A 81 -9.08 -8.04 1.23
C MET A 81 -9.94 -7.05 0.44
N VAL A 82 -9.78 -5.74 0.69
CA VAL A 82 -10.54 -4.70 -0.03
C VAL A 82 -10.19 -4.72 -1.52
N THR A 83 -8.89 -4.82 -1.84
CA THR A 83 -8.42 -4.82 -3.22
C THR A 83 -8.90 -6.07 -3.97
N SER A 84 -8.73 -7.26 -3.39
CA SER A 84 -9.13 -8.52 -4.04
C SER A 84 -10.64 -8.62 -4.20
N THR A 85 -11.42 -8.22 -3.19
CA THR A 85 -12.89 -8.20 -3.26
C THR A 85 -13.36 -7.19 -4.30
N GLY A 86 -12.80 -5.98 -4.30
CA GLY A 86 -13.16 -4.94 -5.27
C GLY A 86 -12.84 -5.35 -6.71
N LEU A 87 -11.66 -5.94 -6.95
CA LEU A 87 -11.27 -6.43 -8.27
C LEU A 87 -12.15 -7.61 -8.70
N SER A 88 -12.48 -8.52 -7.79
CA SER A 88 -13.38 -9.64 -8.07
C SER A 88 -14.78 -9.15 -8.45
N ALA A 89 -15.30 -8.13 -7.77
CA ALA A 89 -16.56 -7.49 -8.11
C ALA A 89 -16.52 -6.82 -9.49
N LEU A 90 -15.42 -6.13 -9.84
CA LEU A 90 -15.24 -5.55 -11.17
C LEU A 90 -15.18 -6.61 -12.26
N ILE A 91 -14.44 -7.70 -12.03
CA ILE A 91 -14.37 -8.83 -12.96
C ILE A 91 -15.76 -9.44 -13.16
N GLY A 92 -16.48 -9.74 -12.07
CA GLY A 92 -17.85 -10.26 -12.14
C GLY A 92 -18.79 -9.34 -12.90
N TRP A 93 -18.69 -8.03 -12.68
CA TRP A 93 -19.45 -7.02 -13.42
C TRP A 93 -19.12 -7.00 -14.91
N THR A 94 -17.84 -7.12 -15.29
CA THR A 94 -17.45 -7.17 -16.71
C THR A 94 -17.95 -8.43 -17.41
N ILE A 95 -17.91 -9.58 -16.74
CA ILE A 95 -18.43 -10.84 -17.27
C ILE A 95 -19.95 -10.74 -17.48
N PHE A 96 -20.68 -10.27 -16.46
CA PHE A 96 -22.14 -10.09 -16.52
C PHE A 96 -22.58 -9.19 -17.69
N ASN A 97 -21.84 -8.11 -17.96
CA ASN A 97 -22.15 -7.23 -19.09
C ASN A 97 -21.76 -7.82 -20.45
N ALA A 98 -20.66 -8.58 -20.52
CA ALA A 98 -20.24 -9.26 -21.74
C ALA A 98 -21.26 -10.36 -22.15
N GLU A 99 -21.83 -11.09 -21.19
CA GLU A 99 -22.90 -12.06 -21.45
C GLU A 99 -24.14 -11.42 -22.08
N ARG A 100 -24.38 -10.13 -21.81
CA ARG A 100 -25.49 -9.35 -22.40
C ARG A 100 -25.12 -8.68 -23.74
N SER A 101 -23.85 -8.67 -24.10
CA SER A 101 -23.29 -7.90 -25.22
C SER A 101 -22.45 -8.82 -26.08
N VAL A 102 -23.09 -9.57 -26.99
CA VAL A 102 -22.47 -10.67 -27.79
C VAL A 102 -21.25 -10.22 -28.62
N SER A 103 -21.09 -8.92 -28.88
CA SER A 103 -20.06 -8.38 -29.78
C SER A 103 -18.87 -7.68 -29.11
N VAL A 104 -18.89 -7.47 -27.78
CA VAL A 104 -17.83 -6.69 -27.09
C VAL A 104 -17.09 -7.60 -26.11
N PRO A 105 -15.78 -7.85 -26.30
CA PRO A 105 -15.01 -8.64 -25.34
C PRO A 105 -14.99 -7.95 -23.97
N PRO A 106 -15.04 -8.72 -22.86
CA PRO A 106 -14.98 -8.14 -21.52
C PRO A 106 -13.67 -7.38 -21.37
N SER A 107 -13.78 -6.08 -21.08
CA SER A 107 -12.63 -5.21 -20.83
C SER A 107 -12.74 -4.58 -19.45
N LEU A 108 -11.63 -4.55 -18.72
CA LEU A 108 -11.56 -3.95 -17.40
C LEU A 108 -11.26 -2.45 -17.56
N SER A 109 -12.15 -1.60 -17.05
CA SER A 109 -11.89 -0.16 -17.01
C SER A 109 -10.68 0.13 -16.13
N PHE A 110 -9.65 0.75 -16.71
CA PHE A 110 -8.46 1.18 -15.99
C PHE A 110 -8.83 2.05 -14.78
N MET A 111 -9.74 3.02 -14.96
CA MET A 111 -10.16 3.92 -13.87
C MET A 111 -10.87 3.17 -12.74
N ALA A 112 -11.68 2.16 -13.06
CA ALA A 112 -12.34 1.35 -12.05
C ALA A 112 -11.32 0.51 -11.26
N ALA A 113 -10.40 -0.16 -11.95
CA ALA A 113 -9.34 -0.96 -11.33
C ALA A 113 -8.41 -0.09 -10.47
N TYR A 114 -8.03 1.09 -10.99
CA TYR A 114 -7.23 2.07 -10.26
C TYR A 114 -7.96 2.58 -9.00
N GLY A 115 -9.26 2.86 -9.10
CA GLY A 115 -10.09 3.24 -7.95
C GLY A 115 -10.09 2.19 -6.84
N VAL A 116 -10.20 0.91 -7.19
CA VAL A 116 -10.12 -0.21 -6.22
C VAL A 116 -8.76 -0.27 -5.54
N LEU A 117 -7.66 -0.10 -6.29
CA LEU A 117 -6.31 -0.06 -5.73
C LEU A 117 -6.16 1.09 -4.73
N MET A 118 -6.67 2.29 -5.07
CA MET A 118 -6.65 3.44 -4.16
C MET A 118 -7.48 3.20 -2.90
N LEU A 119 -8.66 2.58 -3.02
CA LEU A 119 -9.48 2.20 -1.87
C LEU A 119 -8.77 1.21 -0.95
N GLY A 120 -8.03 0.24 -1.50
CA GLY A 120 -7.20 -0.67 -0.72
C GLY A 120 -6.12 0.05 0.09
N LEU A 121 -5.42 1.00 -0.52
CA LEU A 121 -4.41 1.82 0.16
C LEU A 121 -5.04 2.74 1.22
N LEU A 122 -6.21 3.32 0.96
CA LEU A 122 -6.95 4.10 1.95
C LEU A 122 -7.39 3.24 3.13
N ALA A 123 -7.89 2.03 2.88
CA ALA A 123 -8.26 1.08 3.93
C ALA A 123 -7.04 0.68 4.79
N MET A 124 -5.88 0.50 4.16
CA MET A 124 -4.60 0.27 4.86
C MET A 124 -4.27 1.44 5.80
N ALA A 125 -4.31 2.67 5.28
CA ALA A 125 -3.98 3.88 6.03
C ALA A 125 -4.93 4.09 7.21
N LEU A 126 -6.23 3.92 6.98
CA LEU A 126 -7.27 4.04 7.99
C LEU A 126 -7.10 2.97 9.10
N THR A 127 -6.83 1.73 8.71
CA THR A 127 -6.60 0.63 9.67
C THR A 127 -5.38 0.94 10.55
N ASN A 128 -4.29 1.41 9.95
CA ASN A 128 -3.08 1.76 10.70
C ASN A 128 -3.34 2.93 11.68
N TRP A 129 -4.11 3.93 11.25
CA TRP A 129 -4.51 5.05 12.11
C TRP A 129 -5.35 4.60 13.31
N ILE A 130 -6.37 3.77 13.09
CA ILE A 130 -7.23 3.23 14.15
C ILE A 130 -6.40 2.40 15.15
N LEU A 131 -5.54 1.52 14.66
CA LEU A 131 -4.71 0.65 15.51
C LEU A 131 -3.71 1.46 16.35
N ASN A 132 -3.21 2.59 15.85
CA ASN A 132 -2.30 3.45 16.60
C ASN A 132 -3.01 4.30 17.65
N ARG A 133 -4.23 4.76 17.39
CA ARG A 133 -5.06 5.44 18.42
C ARG A 133 -5.35 4.52 19.60
N GLY A 134 -5.85 3.31 19.34
CA GLY A 134 -6.22 2.36 20.41
C GLY A 134 -5.04 1.83 21.24
N THR A 135 -3.80 1.95 20.75
CA THR A 135 -2.60 1.59 21.55
C THR A 135 -2.18 2.72 22.47
N SER A 136 -2.33 3.96 22.03
CA SER A 136 -1.99 5.15 22.81
C SER A 136 -2.90 5.28 24.02
N GLU A 137 -4.20 5.03 23.84
CA GLU A 137 -5.19 5.05 24.93
C GLU A 137 -4.94 3.96 26.00
N ARG A 138 -4.49 2.77 25.60
CA ARG A 138 -4.19 1.68 26.55
C ARG A 138 -2.96 1.96 27.39
N ARG A 139 -1.90 2.55 26.81
CA ARG A 139 -0.70 2.95 27.56
C ARG A 139 -1.05 4.01 28.62
N LEU A 140 -1.79 5.05 28.22
CA LEU A 140 -2.24 6.10 29.14
C LEU A 140 -3.15 5.60 30.28
N LYS A 141 -3.91 4.52 30.07
CA LYS A 141 -4.68 3.89 31.16
C LYS A 141 -3.81 3.02 32.06
N GLY A 142 -2.86 2.27 31.51
CA GLY A 142 -1.92 1.44 32.28
C GLY A 142 -1.04 2.27 33.22
N ASP A 143 -0.49 3.37 32.73
CA ASP A 143 0.39 4.24 33.52
C ASP A 143 -0.36 4.87 34.72
N ARG A 144 -1.63 5.27 34.51
CA ARG A 144 -2.50 5.80 35.58
C ARG A 144 -2.88 4.77 36.65
N HIS A 145 -2.85 3.48 36.34
CA HIS A 145 -3.10 2.44 37.34
C HIS A 145 -1.85 2.09 38.15
N ALA A 146 -0.66 2.21 37.55
CA ALA A 146 0.62 2.01 38.23
C ALA A 146 0.97 3.18 39.18
N GLU A 147 0.50 4.38 38.91
CA GLU A 147 0.72 5.56 39.77
C GLU A 147 -0.20 5.58 41.01
N ASN A 148 -1.28 4.79 41.00
CA ASN A 148 -2.26 4.71 42.09
C ASN A 148 -2.12 3.43 42.95
N SER A 149 -1.06 2.64 42.74
CA SER A 149 -0.76 1.38 43.45
C SER A 149 0.57 1.50 44.19
#